data_AF-A0A9D5AME7-F1
#
_entry.id   AF-A0A9D5AME7-F1
#
_cell.length_a   1.000
_cell.length_b   1.000
_cell.length_c   1.000
_cell.angle_alpha   90.00
_cell.angle_beta   90.00
_cell.angle_gamma   90.00
#
_symmetry.space_group_name_H-M   'P 1'
#
loop_
_entity.id
_entity.type
_entity.pdbx_description
1 polymer ?
#
loop_
_entity_poly.entity_id
_entity_poly.type
_entity_poly.pdbx_seq_one_letter_code
_entity_poly.pdbx_strand_id
1 'polypeptide(L)'
;MMKSGSILLMVVALFVLLTSIFGSRIPIADITFCPRHLDLLGKCSNSRNCGEDLNAALGASAMVHGCSCQDLSSNQHRCTCLAVCQ
;
A
#
# COMPACT_ATOMS: atom_id res chain seq x y z
N MET A 1 -0.78 -6.48 -56.89
CA MET A 1 -0.59 -7.07 -55.53
C MET A 1 0.35 -6.17 -54.76
N MET A 2 -0.17 -5.32 -53.86
CA MET A 2 0.56 -4.54 -52.83
C MET A 2 -0.48 -3.56 -52.25
N LYS A 3 -1.19 -3.97 -51.19
CA LYS A 3 -2.10 -3.05 -50.46
C LYS A 3 -2.32 -3.45 -48.99
N SER A 4 -2.09 -4.72 -48.66
CA SER A 4 -2.19 -5.27 -47.29
C SER A 4 -0.97 -4.95 -46.41
N GLY A 5 0.24 -4.82 -46.98
CA GLY A 5 1.46 -4.56 -46.20
C GLY A 5 1.48 -3.19 -45.51
N SER A 6 0.94 -2.16 -46.17
CA SER A 6 0.92 -0.80 -45.62
C SER A 6 -0.02 -0.66 -44.41
N ILE A 7 -1.16 -1.36 -44.44
CA ILE A 7 -2.12 -1.36 -43.34
C ILE A 7 -1.54 -2.09 -42.14
N LEU A 8 -0.85 -3.21 -42.36
CA LEU A 8 -0.20 -3.96 -41.30
C LEU A 8 0.85 -3.12 -40.56
N LEU A 9 1.66 -2.36 -41.31
CA LEU A 9 2.67 -1.48 -40.76
C LEU A 9 2.07 -0.35 -39.92
N MET A 10 0.95 0.23 -40.37
CA MET A 10 0.25 1.28 -39.63
C MET A 10 -0.33 0.75 -38.31
N VAL A 11 -0.91 -0.46 -38.32
CA VAL A 11 -1.46 -1.09 -37.10
C VAL A 11 -0.34 -1.40 -36.10
N VAL A 12 0.78 -1.93 -36.56
CA VAL A 12 1.95 -2.21 -35.69
C VAL A 12 2.52 -0.93 -35.12
N ALA A 13 2.69 0.12 -35.93
CA ALA A 13 3.17 1.42 -35.46
C ALA A 13 2.25 2.03 -34.40
N LEU A 14 0.92 1.92 -34.61
CA LEU A 14 -0.06 2.39 -33.65
C LEU A 14 0.01 1.62 -32.33
N PHE A 15 0.16 0.28 -32.38
CA PHE A 15 0.33 -0.54 -31.19
C PHE A 15 1.61 -0.22 -30.41
N VAL A 16 2.72 0.03 -31.09
CA VAL A 16 3.99 0.45 -30.45
C VAL A 16 3.85 1.82 -29.79
N LEU A 17 3.17 2.76 -30.46
CA LEU A 17 2.91 4.09 -29.88
C LEU A 17 2.01 3.99 -28.65
N LEU A 18 0.90 3.25 -28.72
CA LEU A 18 -0.01 3.06 -27.59
C LEU A 18 0.70 2.37 -26.41
N THR A 19 1.48 1.32 -26.64
CA THR A 19 2.24 0.65 -25.58
C THR A 19 3.32 1.54 -24.97
N SER A 20 3.93 2.45 -25.74
CA SER A 20 4.92 3.40 -25.18
C SER A 20 4.27 4.48 -24.31
N ILE A 21 3.09 4.98 -24.70
CA ILE A 21 2.36 6.05 -23.99
C ILE A 21 1.66 5.50 -22.74
N PHE A 22 1.06 4.31 -22.83
CA PHE A 22 0.27 3.71 -21.75
C PHE A 22 1.07 2.71 -20.90
N GLY A 23 2.05 2.01 -21.46
CA GLY A 23 2.86 1.02 -20.74
C GLY A 23 3.84 1.64 -19.75
N SER A 24 4.22 2.91 -19.96
CA SER A 24 5.14 3.65 -19.07
C SER A 24 4.43 4.38 -17.92
N ARG A 25 3.09 4.34 -17.85
CA ARG A 25 2.30 5.04 -16.83
C ARG A 25 1.36 4.11 -16.05
N ILE A 26 1.87 2.96 -15.64
CA ILE A 26 1.37 2.38 -14.40
C ILE A 26 2.31 2.94 -13.32
N PRO A 27 1.99 4.08 -12.68
CA PRO A 27 2.58 4.35 -11.38
C PRO A 27 2.03 3.23 -10.50
N ILE A 28 2.80 2.14 -10.38
CA ILE A 28 2.73 1.33 -9.19
C ILE A 28 3.19 2.33 -8.14
N ALA A 29 2.24 3.01 -7.50
CA ALA A 29 2.56 3.77 -6.31
C ALA A 29 3.28 2.73 -5.44
N ASP A 30 4.58 2.92 -5.21
CA ASP A 30 5.37 2.03 -4.38
C ASP A 30 4.84 2.25 -2.96
N ILE A 31 3.75 1.54 -2.63
CA ILE A 31 3.09 1.62 -1.33
C ILE A 31 4.08 1.00 -0.35
N THR A 32 4.92 1.85 0.22
CA THR A 32 5.92 1.44 1.19
C THR A 32 5.22 1.34 2.54
N PHE A 33 5.47 0.26 3.26
CA PHE A 33 4.90 0.05 4.60
C PHE A 33 5.97 0.26 5.67
N CYS A 34 5.65 1.11 6.64
CA CYS A 34 6.53 1.46 7.74
C CYS A 34 5.94 0.93 9.06
N PRO A 35 6.78 0.42 9.97
CA PRO A 35 6.32 0.11 11.32
C PRO A 35 5.91 1.40 12.04
N ARG A 36 4.72 1.40 12.61
CA ARG A 36 4.19 2.46 13.46
C ARG A 36 3.83 1.88 14.81
N HIS A 37 4.17 2.63 15.86
CA HIS A 37 3.95 2.22 17.24
C HIS A 37 3.02 3.20 17.93
N LEU A 38 2.16 2.67 18.82
CA LEU A 38 1.30 3.45 19.70
C LEU A 38 1.36 2.82 21.08
N ASP A 39 1.68 3.64 22.08
CA ASP A 39 1.71 3.21 23.48
C ASP A 39 0.41 3.60 24.16
N LEU A 40 -0.25 2.62 24.77
CA LEU A 40 -1.58 2.74 25.37
C LEU A 40 -1.55 2.24 26.81
N LEU A 41 -2.45 2.78 27.63
CA LEU A 41 -2.68 2.31 29.00
C LEU A 41 -3.45 0.99 29.00
N GLY A 42 -3.16 0.15 29.98
CA GLY A 42 -3.73 -1.18 30.14
C GLY A 42 -2.85 -2.30 29.61
N LYS A 43 -3.38 -3.52 29.65
CA LYS A 43 -2.75 -4.75 29.13
C LYS A 43 -3.21 -5.04 27.70
N CYS A 44 -2.40 -5.79 26.96
CA CYS A 44 -2.80 -6.35 25.68
C CYS A 44 -4.02 -7.26 25.85
N SER A 45 -5.16 -6.86 25.31
CA SER A 45 -6.36 -7.69 25.25
C SER A 45 -6.43 -8.46 23.93
N ASN A 46 -6.25 -7.76 22.80
CA ASN A 46 -6.25 -8.34 21.46
C ASN A 46 -5.46 -7.44 20.48
N SER A 47 -4.71 -8.04 19.55
CA SER A 47 -3.98 -7.30 18.50
C SER A 47 -4.91 -6.63 17.48
N ARG A 48 -6.17 -7.06 17.38
CA ARG A 48 -7.17 -6.42 16.51
C ARG A 48 -7.49 -4.99 16.95
N ASN A 49 -7.58 -4.75 18.26
CA ASN A 49 -7.82 -3.41 18.81
C ASN A 49 -6.69 -2.45 18.44
N CYS A 50 -5.43 -2.90 18.47
CA CYS A 50 -4.29 -2.11 18.03
C CYS A 50 -4.43 -1.56 16.60
N GLY A 51 -5.05 -2.34 15.70
CA GLY A 51 -5.32 -1.90 14.34
C GLY A 51 -6.34 -0.76 14.29
N GLU A 52 -7.39 -0.85 15.08
CA GLU A 52 -8.43 0.19 15.18
C GLU A 52 -7.86 1.48 15.80
N ASP A 53 -7.10 1.37 16.88
CA ASP A 53 -6.46 2.50 17.55
C ASP A 53 -5.44 3.22 16.65
N LEU A 54 -4.58 2.47 15.93
CA LEU A 54 -3.67 3.08 14.97
C LEU A 54 -4.38 3.67 13.76
N ASN A 55 -5.45 3.04 13.27
CA ASN A 55 -6.22 3.58 12.14
C ASN A 55 -6.95 4.88 12.54
N ALA A 56 -7.42 4.97 13.78
CA ALA A 56 -7.98 6.20 14.35
C ALA A 56 -6.92 7.30 14.49
N ALA A 57 -5.68 6.95 14.86
CA ALA A 57 -4.58 7.90 15.03
C ALA A 57 -3.98 8.39 13.70
N LEU A 58 -3.85 7.51 12.70
CA LEU A 58 -3.22 7.81 11.40
C LEU A 58 -4.22 8.18 10.29
N GLY A 59 -5.51 7.92 10.52
CA GLY A 59 -6.59 8.10 9.54
C GLY A 59 -6.81 6.87 8.64
N ALA A 60 -8.01 6.77 8.06
CA ALA A 60 -8.47 5.59 7.30
C ALA A 60 -7.59 5.21 6.10
N SER A 61 -6.78 6.14 5.60
CA SER A 61 -5.86 5.92 4.48
C SER A 61 -4.56 5.21 4.88
N ALA A 62 -4.32 4.97 6.17
CA ALA A 62 -3.08 4.37 6.66
C ALA A 62 -2.93 2.88 6.32
N MET A 63 -4.02 2.21 5.92
CA MET A 63 -4.06 0.79 5.52
C MET A 63 -3.26 -0.13 6.46
N VAL A 64 -3.51 0.01 7.76
CA VAL A 64 -2.79 -0.72 8.80
C VAL A 64 -3.03 -2.22 8.73
N HIS A 65 -1.96 -3.00 8.85
CA HIS A 65 -2.00 -4.46 8.91
C HIS A 65 -0.82 -5.03 9.71
N GLY A 66 -0.80 -6.35 9.93
CA GLY A 66 0.30 -7.03 10.62
C GLY A 66 0.51 -6.56 12.06
N CYS A 67 -0.57 -6.24 12.77
CA CYS A 67 -0.50 -5.67 14.10
C CYS A 67 -0.06 -6.69 15.16
N SER A 68 0.86 -6.27 16.03
CA SER A 68 1.27 -6.96 17.25
C SER A 68 1.03 -6.10 18.47
N CYS A 69 0.66 -6.73 19.58
CA CYS A 69 0.54 -6.08 20.88
C CYS A 69 1.61 -6.65 21.81
N GLN A 70 2.34 -5.78 22.51
CA GLN A 70 3.33 -6.15 23.51
C GLN A 70 3.04 -5.46 24.84
N ASP A 71 2.83 -6.22 25.91
CA ASP A 71 2.72 -5.66 27.25
C ASP A 71 4.05 -5.02 27.68
N LEU A 72 3.96 -3.80 28.20
CA LEU A 72 5.07 -3.06 28.80
C LEU A 72 4.98 -3.11 30.33
N SER A 73 6.07 -2.70 30.99
CA SER A 73 6.05 -2.50 32.44
C SER A 73 5.14 -1.32 32.81
N SER A 74 4.52 -1.36 33.99
CA SER A 74 3.63 -0.30 34.49
C SER A 74 2.26 -0.19 33.80
N ASN A 75 1.58 -1.33 33.58
CA ASN A 75 0.19 -1.40 33.06
C ASN A 75 0.00 -0.60 31.77
N GLN A 76 0.94 -0.76 30.85
CA GLN A 76 0.91 -0.19 29.52
C GLN A 76 1.15 -1.30 28.51
N HIS A 77 0.77 -1.07 27.26
CA HIS A 77 1.11 -1.93 26.15
C HIS A 77 1.47 -1.11 24.92
N ARG A 78 2.34 -1.68 24.10
CA ARG A 78 2.75 -1.15 22.81
C ARG A 78 2.06 -1.90 21.70
N CYS A 79 1.26 -1.18 20.94
CA CYS A 79 0.74 -1.63 19.66
C CYS A 79 1.75 -1.31 18.57
N THR A 80 2.04 -2.27 17.69
CA THR A 80 2.91 -2.09 16.53
C THR A 80 2.19 -2.61 15.30
N CYS A 81 1.97 -1.78 14.28
CA CYS A 81 1.40 -2.21 13.00
C CYS A 81 2.24 -1.69 11.84
N LEU A 82 2.12 -2.34 10.68
CA LEU A 82 2.61 -1.80 9.42
C LEU A 82 1.55 -0.87 8.84
N ALA A 83 1.94 0.37 8.53
CA ALA A 83 1.07 1.37 7.91
C ALA A 83 1.76 1.95 6.66
N VAL A 84 0.99 2.49 5.73
CA VAL A 84 1.55 3.20 4.56
C VAL A 84 2.44 4.34 5.04
N CYS A 85 3.68 4.36 4.59
CA CYS A 85 4.61 5.46 4.86
C CYS A 85 4.06 6.74 4.21
N GLN A 86 4.04 7.82 4.98
CA GLN A 86 3.78 9.18 4.48
C GLN A 86 5.09 9.93 4.38
#